data_AF-A0A9D6K725-F1
#
_entry.id   AF-A0A9D6K725-F1
#
_cell.length_a   1.000
_cell.length_b   1.000
_cell.length_c   1.000
_cell.angle_alpha   90.00
_cell.angle_beta   90.00
_cell.angle_gamma   90.00
#
_symmetry.space_group_name_H-M   'P 1'
#
loop_
_entity.id
_entity.type
_entity.pdbx_description
1 polymer ?
#
loop_
_entity_poly.entity_id
_entity_poly.type
_entity_poly.pdbx_seq_one_letter_code
_entity_poly.pdbx_strand_id
1 'polypeptide(L)'
;MEPKRDRLSEWFVPQFGPLKFRIAVGLLFLPYTGMVLSYTTIGSMLSPVIYWDRVIAILAIYFFSLGIAAHALDAIGGASEVKPWGTHFTQKALWAIAAIALTFSYSIGIYYIVSAAPWLFIIALLEGFFLFAYNLEWFSGRFHTDFWFAFSWGVLPVAAGYILQTNAITMHACIIAGAMGLISLVEINASRPYKALKKSGELPSHQDRYEMILKSVSFSVMLIAIGMILWRLTSPILPFN
;
A
#
# COMPACT_ATOMS: atom_id res chain seq x y z
N MET A 1 -19.90 6.03 -27.06
CA MET A 1 -20.18 5.89 -25.61
C MET A 1 -19.44 7.00 -24.90
N GLU A 2 -20.09 7.74 -24.01
CA GLU A 2 -19.42 8.80 -23.26
C GLU A 2 -18.29 8.18 -22.41
N PRO A 3 -17.06 8.72 -22.42
CA PRO A 3 -15.96 8.14 -21.66
C PRO A 3 -16.34 8.13 -20.17
N LYS A 4 -16.35 6.95 -19.54
CA LYS A 4 -16.56 6.81 -18.10
C LYS A 4 -15.43 7.57 -17.39
N ARG A 5 -15.76 8.74 -16.84
CA ARG A 5 -14.78 9.66 -16.23
C ARG A 5 -14.33 9.25 -14.82
N ASP A 6 -14.89 8.19 -14.25
CA ASP A 6 -14.60 7.72 -12.89
C ASP A 6 -13.97 6.31 -12.86
N ARG A 7 -13.37 5.97 -11.72
CA ARG A 7 -12.71 4.68 -11.47
C ARG A 7 -13.68 3.51 -11.21
N LEU A 8 -14.99 3.62 -11.50
CA LEU A 8 -15.96 2.53 -11.22
C LEU A 8 -15.81 1.31 -12.13
N SER A 9 -15.13 1.47 -13.25
CA SER A 9 -14.83 0.39 -14.19
C SER A 9 -13.55 -0.38 -13.82
N GLU A 10 -12.86 -0.02 -12.72
CA GLU A 10 -11.64 -0.69 -12.29
C GLU A 10 -11.84 -2.19 -12.05
N TRP A 11 -10.85 -3.00 -12.45
CA TRP A 11 -10.96 -4.46 -12.44
C TRP A 11 -11.18 -5.04 -11.03
N PHE A 12 -10.78 -4.27 -10.02
CA PHE A 12 -10.94 -4.59 -8.61
C PHE A 12 -12.19 -3.95 -7.98
N VAL A 13 -12.97 -3.17 -8.73
CA VAL A 13 -14.24 -2.61 -8.27
C VAL A 13 -15.36 -3.62 -8.55
N PRO A 14 -16.15 -4.02 -7.54
CA PRO A 14 -17.28 -4.92 -7.74
C PRO A 14 -18.27 -4.38 -8.77
N GLN A 15 -18.79 -5.25 -9.62
CA GLN A 15 -19.85 -4.92 -10.58
C GLN A 15 -21.27 -5.10 -10.01
N PHE A 16 -21.36 -5.59 -8.76
CA PHE A 16 -22.62 -5.83 -8.05
C PHE A 16 -22.75 -4.91 -6.83
N GLY A 17 -23.98 -4.82 -6.32
CA GLY A 17 -24.31 -4.07 -5.11
C GLY A 17 -24.52 -2.56 -5.33
N PRO A 18 -24.90 -1.83 -4.26
CA PRO A 18 -25.20 -0.40 -4.34
C PRO A 18 -23.98 0.43 -4.76
N LEU A 19 -24.21 1.56 -5.44
CA LEU A 19 -23.14 2.47 -5.90
C LEU A 19 -22.18 2.88 -4.78
N LYS A 20 -22.70 3.22 -3.59
CA LYS A 20 -21.89 3.60 -2.42
C LYS A 20 -20.92 2.50 -1.98
N PHE A 21 -21.36 1.23 -2.05
CA PHE A 21 -20.52 0.08 -1.73
C PHE A 21 -19.38 -0.05 -2.74
N ARG A 22 -19.69 0.03 -4.04
CA ARG A 22 -18.70 -0.07 -5.12
C ARG A 22 -17.64 1.03 -5.03
N ILE A 23 -18.06 2.27 -4.74
CA ILE A 23 -17.15 3.40 -4.53
C ILE A 23 -16.28 3.17 -3.29
N ALA A 24 -16.86 2.71 -2.18
CA ALA A 24 -16.09 2.45 -0.96
C ALA A 24 -15.02 1.36 -1.18
N VAL A 25 -15.37 0.26 -1.85
CA VAL A 25 -14.40 -0.79 -2.22
C VAL A 25 -13.35 -0.26 -3.18
N GLY A 26 -13.76 0.54 -4.16
CA GLY A 26 -12.84 1.17 -5.10
C GLY A 26 -11.84 2.09 -4.43
N LEU A 27 -12.30 2.94 -3.51
CA LEU A 27 -11.45 3.86 -2.74
C LEU A 27 -10.39 3.11 -1.92
N LEU A 28 -10.64 1.87 -1.51
CA LEU A 28 -9.66 1.06 -0.78
C LEU A 28 -8.54 0.50 -1.66
N PHE A 29 -8.66 0.52 -3.00
CA PHE A 29 -7.64 -0.05 -3.91
C PHE A 29 -7.18 -1.44 -3.47
N LEU A 30 -8.14 -2.32 -3.14
CA LEU A 30 -7.90 -3.56 -2.37
C LEU A 30 -6.69 -4.40 -2.81
N PRO A 31 -6.42 -4.64 -4.11
CA PRO A 31 -5.23 -5.39 -4.52
C PRO A 31 -3.92 -4.70 -4.13
N TYR A 32 -3.86 -3.38 -4.26
CA TYR A 32 -2.67 -2.59 -3.96
C TYR A 32 -2.47 -2.41 -2.46
N THR A 33 -3.55 -2.18 -1.71
CA THR A 33 -3.50 -2.23 -0.24
C THR A 33 -3.08 -3.61 0.23
N GLY A 34 -3.59 -4.68 -0.37
CA GLY A 34 -3.17 -6.04 -0.05
C GLY A 34 -1.69 -6.29 -0.33
N MET A 35 -1.13 -5.72 -1.41
CA MET A 35 0.33 -5.78 -1.67
C MET A 35 1.13 -5.09 -0.57
N VAL A 36 0.76 -3.87 -0.19
CA VAL A 36 1.45 -3.12 0.87
C VAL A 36 1.40 -3.87 2.21
N LEU A 37 0.23 -4.39 2.59
CA LEU A 37 0.08 -5.22 3.79
C LEU A 37 0.94 -6.49 3.71
N SER A 38 1.01 -7.11 2.53
CA SER A 38 1.85 -8.28 2.29
C SER A 38 3.34 -7.95 2.42
N TYR A 39 3.79 -6.77 1.98
CA TYR A 39 5.17 -6.31 2.18
C TYR A 39 5.52 -6.15 3.65
N THR A 40 4.64 -5.56 4.47
CA THR A 40 4.85 -5.49 5.92
C THR A 40 4.94 -6.89 6.54
N THR A 41 4.08 -7.80 6.09
CA THR A 41 4.08 -9.19 6.54
C THR A 41 5.38 -9.88 6.17
N ILE A 42 5.81 -9.79 4.91
CA ILE A 42 7.07 -10.36 4.42
C ILE A 42 8.23 -9.85 5.29
N GLY A 43 8.31 -8.54 5.53
CA GLY A 43 9.30 -7.93 6.42
C GLY A 43 9.28 -8.52 7.83
N SER A 44 8.10 -8.63 8.45
CA SER A 44 7.98 -9.25 9.78
C SER A 44 8.41 -10.72 9.80
N MET A 45 8.06 -11.48 8.76
CA MET A 45 8.39 -12.90 8.66
C MET A 45 9.88 -13.18 8.43
N LEU A 46 10.72 -12.17 8.15
CA LEU A 46 12.18 -12.31 8.11
C LEU A 46 12.81 -12.33 9.52
N SER A 47 12.10 -11.91 10.56
CA SER A 47 12.63 -11.88 11.93
C SER A 47 12.92 -13.29 12.45
N PRO A 48 14.03 -13.52 13.18
CA PRO A 48 14.30 -14.81 13.81
C PRO A 48 13.17 -15.25 14.76
N VAL A 49 12.63 -14.30 15.53
CA VAL A 49 11.52 -14.50 16.48
C VAL A 49 10.33 -13.66 16.05
N ILE A 50 9.14 -14.27 16.00
CA ILE A 50 7.90 -13.59 15.58
C ILE A 50 7.06 -13.23 16.80
N TYR A 51 6.85 -11.93 16.99
CA TYR A 51 5.87 -11.37 17.90
C TYR A 51 4.58 -11.08 17.11
N TRP A 52 3.55 -11.92 17.28
CA TRP A 52 2.32 -11.84 16.48
C TRP A 52 1.48 -10.59 16.77
N ASP A 53 1.52 -10.10 18.01
CA ASP A 53 0.99 -8.79 18.39
C ASP A 53 1.58 -7.67 17.53
N ARG A 54 2.88 -7.73 17.26
CA ARG A 54 3.57 -6.78 16.38
C ARG A 54 3.21 -6.95 14.91
N VAL A 55 2.98 -8.18 14.44
CA VAL A 55 2.48 -8.43 13.07
C VAL A 55 1.11 -7.79 12.88
N ILE A 56 0.20 -7.99 13.83
CA ILE A 56 -1.15 -7.39 13.79
C ILE A 56 -1.03 -5.85 13.86
N ALA A 57 -0.13 -5.33 14.71
CA ALA A 57 0.09 -3.90 14.82
C ALA A 57 0.59 -3.26 13.52
N ILE A 58 1.57 -3.86 12.84
CA ILE A 58 2.07 -3.28 11.58
C ILE A 58 1.04 -3.37 10.46
N LEU A 59 0.26 -4.45 10.40
CA LEU A 59 -0.87 -4.56 9.48
C LEU A 59 -1.91 -3.46 9.74
N ALA A 60 -2.25 -3.20 11.01
CA ALA A 60 -3.18 -2.15 11.37
C ALA A 60 -2.64 -0.75 11.03
N ILE A 61 -1.38 -0.45 11.38
CA ILE A 61 -0.68 0.80 11.04
C ILE A 61 -0.81 1.05 9.53
N TYR A 62 -0.39 0.11 8.71
CA TYR A 62 -0.37 0.26 7.25
C TYR A 62 -1.76 0.25 6.61
N PHE A 63 -2.71 -0.48 7.18
CA PHE A 63 -4.09 -0.43 6.72
C PHE A 63 -4.70 0.96 6.95
N PHE A 64 -4.49 1.56 8.12
CA PHE A 64 -5.00 2.89 8.40
C PHE A 64 -4.24 3.98 7.64
N SER A 65 -2.91 3.95 7.62
CA SER A 65 -2.11 4.96 6.93
C SER A 65 -2.21 4.86 5.41
N LEU A 66 -1.94 3.68 4.83
CA LEU A 66 -1.84 3.51 3.38
C LEU A 66 -3.07 2.88 2.74
N GLY A 67 -3.83 2.08 3.49
CA GLY A 67 -5.10 1.51 3.01
C GLY A 67 -6.30 2.46 3.12
N ILE A 68 -6.22 3.52 3.93
CA ILE A 68 -7.31 4.47 4.14
C ILE A 68 -6.83 5.90 3.94
N ALA A 69 -5.88 6.40 4.74
CA ALA A 69 -5.51 7.81 4.69
C ALA A 69 -4.85 8.20 3.37
N ALA A 70 -3.93 7.39 2.84
CA ALA A 70 -3.28 7.66 1.55
C ALA A 70 -4.30 7.75 0.42
N HIS A 71 -5.26 6.83 0.35
CA HIS A 71 -6.29 6.85 -0.69
C HIS A 71 -7.25 8.03 -0.53
N ALA A 72 -7.58 8.41 0.70
CA ALA A 72 -8.37 9.60 0.97
C ALA A 72 -7.63 10.88 0.54
N LEU A 73 -6.32 10.94 0.78
CA LEU A 73 -5.45 12.05 0.35
C LEU A 73 -5.22 12.06 -1.16
N ASP A 74 -5.07 10.91 -1.82
CA ASP A 74 -5.00 10.79 -3.30
C ASP A 74 -6.29 11.30 -3.95
N ALA A 75 -7.43 11.03 -3.31
CA ALA A 75 -8.71 11.57 -3.74
C ALA A 75 -8.86 13.09 -3.52
N ILE A 76 -8.02 13.71 -2.67
CA ILE A 76 -7.91 15.17 -2.48
C ILE A 76 -6.90 15.80 -3.46
N GLY A 77 -5.79 15.10 -3.75
CA GLY A 77 -4.58 15.57 -4.44
C GLY A 77 -4.76 16.22 -5.82
N GLY A 78 -3.77 17.02 -6.22
CA GLY A 78 -4.02 18.41 -6.66
C GLY A 78 -3.42 18.94 -7.97
N ALA A 79 -2.90 18.15 -8.91
CA ALA A 79 -2.53 18.65 -10.25
C ALA A 79 -3.42 18.16 -11.40
N SER A 80 -4.18 17.06 -11.22
CA SER A 80 -5.11 16.58 -12.23
C SER A 80 -6.51 17.16 -12.02
N GLU A 81 -7.10 17.80 -13.05
CA GLU A 81 -8.51 18.23 -13.03
C GLU A 81 -9.51 17.07 -12.81
N VAL A 82 -9.04 15.83 -12.96
CA VAL A 82 -9.86 14.63 -12.88
C VAL A 82 -9.91 14.10 -11.45
N LYS A 83 -11.04 14.33 -10.77
CA LYS A 83 -11.35 13.67 -9.51
C LYS A 83 -11.57 12.17 -9.75
N PRO A 84 -10.75 11.27 -9.21
CA PRO A 84 -10.81 9.84 -9.53
C PRO A 84 -12.16 9.17 -9.22
N TRP A 85 -12.85 9.71 -8.23
CA TRP A 85 -14.15 9.24 -7.73
C TRP A 85 -15.26 10.28 -7.95
N GLY A 86 -15.06 11.23 -8.87
CA GLY A 86 -16.02 12.28 -9.18
C GLY A 86 -16.34 13.19 -7.97
N THR A 87 -17.62 13.51 -7.80
CA THR A 87 -18.13 14.40 -6.72
C THR A 87 -18.73 13.61 -5.55
N HIS A 88 -18.49 12.29 -5.49
CA HIS A 88 -19.09 11.42 -4.47
C HIS A 88 -18.57 11.67 -3.05
N PHE A 89 -17.42 12.31 -2.90
CA PHE A 89 -16.84 12.71 -1.63
C PHE A 89 -16.63 14.21 -1.55
N THR A 90 -16.92 14.80 -0.39
CA THR A 90 -16.50 16.18 -0.09
C THR A 90 -15.06 16.18 0.40
N GLN A 91 -14.30 17.24 0.09
CA GLN A 91 -12.92 17.38 0.60
C GLN A 91 -12.86 17.34 2.13
N LYS A 92 -13.86 17.93 2.81
CA LYS A 92 -13.96 17.88 4.28
C LYS A 92 -14.08 16.44 4.79
N ALA A 93 -14.89 15.61 4.14
CA ALA A 93 -15.01 14.20 4.51
C ALA A 93 -13.71 13.43 4.29
N LEU A 94 -13.02 13.64 3.17
CA LEU A 94 -11.74 12.98 2.88
C LEU A 94 -10.65 13.36 3.90
N TRP A 95 -10.56 14.64 4.25
CA TRP A 95 -9.63 15.10 5.30
C TRP A 95 -9.97 14.51 6.67
N ALA A 96 -11.27 14.42 7.02
CA ALA A 96 -11.70 13.80 8.26
C ALA A 96 -11.34 12.30 8.30
N ILE A 97 -11.58 11.57 7.21
CA ILE A 97 -11.20 10.14 7.07
C ILE A 97 -9.69 9.98 7.23
N ALA A 98 -8.90 10.79 6.51
CA ALA A 98 -7.44 10.74 6.60
C ALA A 98 -6.95 11.05 8.03
N ALA A 99 -7.47 12.11 8.66
CA ALA A 99 -7.08 12.50 10.01
C ALA A 99 -7.39 11.40 11.04
N ILE A 100 -8.61 10.84 11.02
CA ILE A 100 -9.03 9.77 11.94
C ILE A 100 -8.14 8.54 11.77
N ALA A 101 -7.94 8.09 10.53
CA ALA A 101 -7.11 6.92 10.25
C ALA A 101 -5.64 7.15 10.69
N LEU A 102 -5.09 8.34 10.43
CA LEU A 102 -3.73 8.67 10.87
C LEU A 102 -3.60 8.75 12.38
N THR A 103 -4.61 9.26 13.10
CA THR A 103 -4.59 9.22 14.56
C THR A 103 -4.44 7.79 15.07
N PHE A 104 -5.25 6.83 14.58
CA PHE A 104 -5.12 5.42 14.97
C PHE A 104 -3.74 4.86 14.60
N SER A 105 -3.28 5.09 13.37
CA SER A 105 -1.98 4.61 12.90
C SER A 105 -0.82 5.13 13.75
N TYR A 106 -0.74 6.45 13.95
CA TYR A 106 0.36 7.07 14.71
C TYR A 106 0.29 6.75 16.19
N SER A 107 -0.89 6.58 16.80
CA SER A 107 -0.99 6.12 18.18
C SER A 107 -0.35 4.74 18.39
N ILE A 108 -0.64 3.78 17.49
CA ILE A 108 -0.02 2.45 17.54
C ILE A 108 1.49 2.54 17.26
N GLY A 109 1.88 3.31 16.24
CA GLY A 109 3.28 3.50 15.85
C GLY A 109 4.12 4.10 16.99
N ILE A 110 3.64 5.18 17.63
CA ILE A 110 4.32 5.84 18.74
C ILE A 110 4.48 4.88 19.92
N TYR A 111 3.44 4.10 20.25
CA TYR A 111 3.53 3.10 21.31
C TYR A 111 4.70 2.14 21.07
N TYR A 112 4.84 1.58 19.87
CA TYR A 112 5.93 0.65 19.56
C TYR A 112 7.29 1.32 19.40
N ILE A 113 7.36 2.54 18.88
CA ILE A 113 8.60 3.33 18.82
C ILE A 113 9.18 3.51 20.23
N VAL A 114 8.34 3.81 21.22
CA VAL A 114 8.78 4.06 22.60
C VAL A 114 9.07 2.75 23.35
N SER A 115 8.25 1.71 23.15
CA SER A 115 8.31 0.50 23.97
C SER A 115 9.25 -0.59 23.46
N ALA A 116 9.43 -0.72 22.14
CA ALA A 116 10.03 -1.93 21.57
C ALA A 116 10.95 -1.72 20.36
N ALA A 117 10.62 -0.79 19.47
CA ALA A 117 11.30 -0.60 18.20
C ALA A 117 11.58 0.89 17.88
N PRO A 118 12.46 1.59 18.63
CA PRO A 118 12.83 2.98 18.35
C PRO A 118 13.22 3.29 16.90
N TRP A 119 13.89 2.36 16.19
CA TRP A 119 14.27 2.56 14.79
C TRP A 119 13.07 2.71 13.84
N LEU A 120 11.86 2.28 14.26
CA LEU A 120 10.63 2.47 13.49
C LEU A 120 10.31 3.96 13.28
N PHE A 121 10.83 4.86 14.13
CA PHE A 121 10.70 6.31 13.98
C PHE A 121 11.18 6.80 12.61
N ILE A 122 12.27 6.23 12.08
CA ILE A 122 12.79 6.61 10.76
C ILE A 122 11.76 6.28 9.68
N ILE A 123 11.14 5.10 9.75
CA ILE A 123 10.11 4.71 8.79
C ILE A 123 8.87 5.60 8.93
N ALA A 124 8.44 5.86 10.16
CA ALA A 124 7.28 6.73 10.43
C ALA A 124 7.47 8.16 9.90
N LEU A 125 8.69 8.71 9.97
CA LEU A 125 9.02 10.01 9.42
C LEU A 125 9.01 10.00 7.89
N LEU A 126 9.67 9.01 7.28
CA LEU A 126 9.75 8.89 5.82
C LEU A 126 8.38 8.64 5.20
N GLU A 127 7.62 7.68 5.73
CA GLU A 127 6.27 7.40 5.23
C GLU A 127 5.30 8.53 5.53
N GLY A 128 5.41 9.20 6.68
CA GLY A 128 4.66 10.42 6.94
C GLY A 128 4.93 11.49 5.88
N PHE A 129 6.19 11.69 5.52
CA PHE A 129 6.56 12.60 4.44
C PHE A 129 5.96 12.17 3.08
N PHE A 130 6.15 10.92 2.65
CA PHE A 130 5.64 10.45 1.35
C PHE A 130 4.12 10.38 1.30
N LEU A 131 3.45 10.08 2.41
CA LEU A 131 2.00 10.08 2.50
C LEU A 131 1.41 11.40 2.03
N PHE A 132 1.96 12.53 2.46
CA PHE A 132 1.50 13.83 2.00
C PHE A 132 2.16 14.24 0.68
N ALA A 133 3.48 14.11 0.57
CA ALA A 133 4.20 14.58 -0.60
C ALA A 133 3.81 13.86 -1.90
N TYR A 134 3.57 12.55 -1.83
CA TYR A 134 3.13 11.74 -2.97
C TYR A 134 1.66 12.00 -3.29
N ASN A 135 0.75 11.80 -2.32
CA ASN A 135 -0.69 11.79 -2.59
C ASN A 135 -1.29 13.18 -2.83
N LEU A 136 -0.75 14.22 -2.18
CA LEU A 136 -1.17 15.61 -2.42
C LEU A 136 -0.34 16.29 -3.52
N GLU A 137 0.61 15.58 -4.12
CA GLU A 137 1.54 16.09 -5.13
C GLU A 137 2.27 17.36 -4.67
N TRP A 138 2.61 17.45 -3.37
CA TRP A 138 3.38 18.57 -2.84
C TRP A 138 4.71 18.72 -3.59
N PHE A 139 5.28 19.92 -3.52
CA PHE A 139 6.51 20.28 -4.23
C PHE A 139 6.37 20.11 -5.76
N SER A 140 5.20 20.43 -6.30
CA SER A 140 4.90 20.34 -7.74
C SER A 140 5.11 18.94 -8.31
N GLY A 141 4.75 17.90 -7.54
CA GLY A 141 4.84 16.51 -7.97
C GLY A 141 6.26 15.92 -8.03
N ARG A 142 7.30 16.61 -7.51
CA ARG A 142 8.69 16.09 -7.49
C ARG A 142 8.83 14.72 -6.82
N PHE A 143 7.95 14.42 -5.86
CA PHE A 143 7.91 13.13 -5.15
C PHE A 143 6.84 12.17 -5.68
N HIS A 144 6.08 12.56 -6.71
CA HIS A 144 5.07 11.73 -7.35
C HIS A 144 5.66 11.06 -8.60
N THR A 145 6.64 10.18 -8.41
CA THR A 145 7.30 9.44 -9.52
C THR A 145 7.28 7.94 -9.26
N ASP A 146 7.60 7.14 -10.28
CA ASP A 146 7.63 5.67 -10.16
C ASP A 146 8.73 5.19 -9.22
N PHE A 147 9.85 5.91 -9.19
CA PHE A 147 10.92 5.66 -8.22
C PHE A 147 10.42 5.86 -6.78
N TRP A 148 9.78 7.00 -6.52
CA TRP A 148 9.28 7.28 -5.16
C TRP A 148 8.14 6.35 -4.78
N PHE A 149 7.27 5.97 -5.72
CA PHE A 149 6.26 4.93 -5.51
C PHE A 149 6.89 3.61 -5.06
N ALA A 150 7.88 3.12 -5.81
CA ALA A 150 8.57 1.87 -5.50
C ALA A 150 9.28 1.92 -4.15
N PHE A 151 9.92 3.06 -3.85
CA PHE A 151 10.58 3.28 -2.57
C PHE A 151 9.58 3.32 -1.41
N SER A 152 8.59 4.22 -1.46
CA SER A 152 7.68 4.47 -0.35
C SER A 152 6.69 3.34 -0.12
N TRP A 153 6.18 2.71 -1.19
CA TRP A 153 5.11 1.71 -1.09
C TRP A 153 5.58 0.27 -1.35
N GLY A 154 6.86 0.07 -1.70
CA GLY A 154 7.47 -1.25 -1.82
C GLY A 154 8.57 -1.50 -0.78
N VAL A 155 9.56 -0.61 -0.69
CA VAL A 155 10.73 -0.79 0.19
C VAL A 155 10.39 -0.53 1.66
N LEU A 156 9.83 0.65 1.97
CA LEU A 156 9.57 1.05 3.36
C LEU A 156 8.63 0.11 4.12
N PRO A 157 7.55 -0.46 3.53
CA PRO A 157 6.68 -1.40 4.23
C PRO A 157 7.39 -2.67 4.70
N VAL A 158 8.28 -3.24 3.87
CA VAL A 158 9.11 -4.38 4.26
C VAL A 158 10.03 -4.00 5.43
N ALA A 159 10.69 -2.84 5.32
CA ALA A 159 11.58 -2.36 6.37
C ALA A 159 10.82 -2.14 7.69
N ALA A 160 9.64 -1.52 7.67
CA ALA A 160 8.78 -1.35 8.84
C ALA A 160 8.41 -2.68 9.50
N GLY A 161 7.95 -3.65 8.70
CA GLY A 161 7.59 -4.98 9.19
C GLY A 161 8.74 -5.66 9.90
N TYR A 162 9.95 -5.56 9.34
CA TYR A 162 11.16 -6.14 9.93
C TYR A 162 11.64 -5.38 11.17
N ILE A 163 11.72 -4.05 11.09
CA ILE A 163 12.19 -3.18 12.18
C ILE A 163 11.27 -3.30 13.38
N LEU A 164 9.94 -3.40 13.19
CA LEU A 164 9.05 -3.56 14.33
C LEU A 164 9.31 -4.88 15.08
N GLN A 165 9.67 -5.94 14.38
CA GLN A 165 10.00 -7.23 15.01
C GLN A 165 11.36 -7.22 15.72
N THR A 166 12.37 -6.58 15.11
CA THR A 166 13.77 -6.78 15.49
C THR A 166 14.45 -5.56 16.11
N ASN A 167 13.87 -4.37 15.92
CA ASN A 167 14.52 -3.08 16.15
C ASN A 167 15.92 -3.00 15.50
N ALA A 168 16.08 -3.56 14.30
CA ALA A 168 17.35 -3.62 13.60
C ALA A 168 17.18 -3.36 12.09
N ILE A 169 18.27 -2.95 11.45
CA ILE A 169 18.40 -2.84 10.00
C ILE A 169 19.51 -3.78 9.57
N THR A 170 19.20 -4.75 8.73
CA THR A 170 20.15 -5.79 8.31
C THR A 170 20.21 -5.90 6.80
N MET A 171 21.33 -6.42 6.28
CA MET A 171 21.56 -6.55 4.85
C MET A 171 20.48 -7.41 4.16
N HIS A 172 20.08 -8.54 4.76
CA HIS A 172 19.06 -9.41 4.18
C HIS A 172 17.69 -8.73 4.14
N ALA A 173 17.31 -7.97 5.18
CA ALA A 173 16.09 -7.19 5.16
C ALA A 173 16.12 -6.11 4.07
N CYS A 174 17.26 -5.42 3.90
CA CYS A 174 17.43 -4.44 2.82
C CYS A 174 17.31 -5.06 1.42
N ILE A 175 17.87 -6.26 1.21
CA ILE A 175 17.77 -6.98 -0.07
C ILE A 175 16.31 -7.34 -0.38
N ILE A 176 15.58 -7.90 0.60
CA ILE A 176 14.17 -8.24 0.40
C ILE A 176 13.30 -6.99 0.21
N ALA A 177 13.58 -5.91 0.94
CA ALA A 177 12.91 -4.63 0.75
C ALA A 177 13.16 -4.06 -0.66
N GLY A 178 14.41 -4.12 -1.14
CA GLY A 178 14.76 -3.76 -2.51
C GLY A 178 14.03 -4.60 -3.56
N ALA A 179 13.94 -5.92 -3.33
CA ALA A 179 13.18 -6.81 -4.22
C ALA A 179 11.69 -6.43 -4.29
N MET A 180 11.04 -6.15 -3.15
CA MET A 180 9.64 -5.69 -3.14
C MET A 180 9.49 -4.30 -3.75
N GLY A 181 10.49 -3.42 -3.62
CA GLY A 181 10.57 -2.17 -4.37
C GLY A 181 10.55 -2.38 -5.89
N LEU A 182 11.34 -3.33 -6.40
CA LEU A 182 11.34 -3.69 -7.83
C LEU A 182 9.99 -4.29 -8.27
N ILE A 183 9.35 -5.11 -7.44
CA ILE A 183 8.01 -5.63 -7.73
C ILE A 183 6.97 -4.50 -7.77
N SER A 184 7.04 -3.52 -6.86
CA SER A 184 6.21 -2.32 -6.92
C SER A 184 6.50 -1.47 -8.16
N LEU A 185 7.75 -1.45 -8.64
CA LEU A 185 8.08 -0.79 -9.91
C LEU A 185 7.44 -1.49 -11.11
N VAL A 186 7.37 -2.83 -11.11
CA VAL A 186 6.62 -3.59 -12.13
C VAL A 186 5.13 -3.23 -12.09
N GLU A 187 4.56 -3.12 -10.89
CA GLU A 187 3.16 -2.72 -10.72
C GLU A 187 2.90 -1.34 -11.32
N ILE A 188 3.62 -0.30 -10.89
CA ILE A 188 3.30 1.07 -11.29
C ILE A 188 3.53 1.29 -12.80
N ASN A 189 4.55 0.64 -13.36
CA ASN A 189 4.83 0.65 -14.80
C ASN A 189 3.73 -0.05 -15.63
N ALA A 190 2.98 -0.98 -15.05
CA ALA A 190 1.79 -1.56 -15.68
C ALA A 190 0.52 -0.73 -15.40
N SER A 191 0.41 -0.17 -14.21
CA SER A 191 -0.74 0.57 -13.68
C SER A 191 -1.01 1.87 -14.44
N ARG A 192 0.03 2.65 -14.74
CA ARG A 192 -0.14 3.93 -15.43
C ARG A 192 -0.63 3.76 -16.88
N PRO A 193 -0.01 2.93 -17.74
CA PRO A 193 -0.52 2.67 -19.08
C PRO A 193 -1.92 2.05 -19.06
N TYR A 194 -2.19 1.13 -18.13
CA TYR A 194 -3.53 0.54 -17.94
C TYR A 194 -4.60 1.62 -17.72
N LYS A 195 -4.37 2.53 -16.77
CA LYS A 195 -5.29 3.63 -16.47
C LYS A 195 -5.45 4.60 -17.64
N ALA A 196 -4.38 4.86 -18.39
CA ALA A 196 -4.41 5.73 -19.57
C ALA A 196 -5.28 5.14 -20.70
N LEU A 197 -5.05 3.87 -21.07
CA LEU A 197 -5.82 3.14 -22.10
C LEU A 197 -7.31 3.06 -21.73
N LYS A 198 -7.59 2.80 -20.45
CA LYS A 198 -8.97 2.72 -19.96
C LYS A 198 -9.72 4.04 -20.05
N LYS A 199 -9.01 5.16 -19.90
CA LYS A 199 -9.57 6.51 -20.06
C LYS A 199 -9.77 6.89 -21.53
N SER A 200 -8.88 6.46 -22.43
CA SER A 200 -9.01 6.74 -23.87
C SER A 200 -10.06 5.88 -24.58
N GLY A 201 -10.43 4.73 -24.00
CA GLY A 201 -11.39 3.81 -24.61
C GLY A 201 -10.80 3.03 -25.78
N GLU A 202 -9.46 2.89 -25.81
CA GLU A 202 -8.71 2.14 -26.82
C GLU A 202 -8.95 0.61 -26.76
N LEU A 203 -8.46 -0.10 -27.79
CA LEU A 203 -8.73 -1.52 -28.01
C LEU A 203 -8.41 -2.41 -26.78
N PRO A 204 -9.30 -3.36 -26.42
CA PRO A 204 -9.16 -4.19 -25.21
C PRO A 204 -7.85 -4.98 -25.07
N SER A 205 -7.25 -5.42 -26.19
CA SER A 205 -6.12 -6.36 -26.19
C SER A 205 -4.87 -5.83 -25.48
N HIS A 206 -4.59 -4.53 -25.54
CA HIS A 206 -3.45 -3.92 -24.82
C HIS A 206 -3.76 -3.72 -23.34
N GLN A 207 -5.02 -3.38 -23.00
CA GLN A 207 -5.48 -3.22 -21.63
C GLN A 207 -5.43 -4.56 -20.87
N ASP A 208 -5.86 -5.65 -21.51
CA ASP A 208 -5.90 -7.00 -20.92
C ASP A 208 -4.52 -7.48 -20.46
N ARG A 209 -3.47 -7.16 -21.24
CA ARG A 209 -2.09 -7.50 -20.88
C ARG A 209 -1.65 -6.82 -19.60
N TYR A 210 -1.89 -5.52 -19.46
CA TYR A 210 -1.53 -4.81 -18.23
C TYR A 210 -2.35 -5.26 -17.04
N GLU A 211 -3.65 -5.51 -17.23
CA GLU A 211 -4.52 -6.04 -16.18
C GLU A 211 -4.02 -7.41 -15.67
N MET A 212 -3.61 -8.29 -16.58
CA MET A 212 -3.02 -9.58 -16.23
C MET A 212 -1.72 -9.41 -15.43
N ILE A 213 -0.86 -8.46 -15.78
CA ILE A 213 0.35 -8.15 -15.00
C ILE A 213 -0.03 -7.69 -13.59
N LEU A 214 -0.96 -6.74 -13.46
CA LEU A 214 -1.40 -6.21 -12.16
C LEU A 214 -2.00 -7.30 -11.26
N LYS A 215 -2.86 -8.17 -11.82
CA LYS A 215 -3.41 -9.34 -11.11
C LYS A 215 -2.32 -10.31 -10.69
N SER A 216 -1.42 -10.65 -11.61
CA SER A 216 -0.36 -11.63 -11.35
C SER A 216 0.58 -11.16 -10.25
N VAL A 217 1.03 -9.91 -10.32
CA VAL A 217 1.94 -9.32 -9.32
C VAL A 217 1.24 -9.21 -7.96
N SER A 218 0.03 -8.66 -7.91
CA SER A 218 -0.70 -8.47 -6.65
C SER A 218 -1.00 -9.80 -5.95
N PHE A 219 -1.55 -10.79 -6.67
CA PHE A 219 -1.84 -12.09 -6.08
C PHE A 219 -0.58 -12.87 -5.71
N SER A 220 0.51 -12.77 -6.50
CA SER A 220 1.76 -13.45 -6.17
C SER A 220 2.35 -12.93 -4.86
N VAL A 221 2.38 -11.62 -4.65
CA VAL A 221 2.88 -11.01 -3.41
C VAL A 221 2.03 -11.43 -2.20
N MET A 222 0.70 -11.45 -2.35
CA MET A 222 -0.21 -11.91 -1.29
C MET A 222 -0.01 -13.39 -0.96
N LEU A 223 0.12 -14.24 -1.98
CA LEU A 223 0.37 -15.67 -1.79
C LEU A 223 1.74 -15.94 -1.14
N ILE A 224 2.77 -15.16 -1.48
CA ILE A 224 4.08 -15.22 -0.81
C ILE A 224 3.92 -14.89 0.68
N ALA A 225 3.26 -13.79 1.03
CA ALA A 225 3.06 -13.40 2.43
C ALA A 225 2.26 -14.47 3.21
N ILE A 226 1.19 -15.01 2.63
CA ILE A 226 0.41 -16.11 3.22
C ILE A 226 1.30 -17.35 3.40
N GLY A 227 2.08 -17.73 2.38
CA GLY A 227 3.00 -18.86 2.44
C GLY A 227 4.05 -18.70 3.56
N MET A 228 4.58 -17.50 3.75
CA MET A 228 5.53 -17.21 4.84
C MET A 228 4.87 -17.28 6.22
N ILE A 229 3.63 -16.79 6.37
CA ILE A 229 2.85 -16.94 7.62
C ILE A 229 2.65 -18.43 7.92
N LEU A 230 2.14 -19.20 6.95
CA LEU A 230 1.88 -20.62 7.11
C LEU A 230 3.17 -21.37 7.46
N TRP A 231 4.27 -21.08 6.77
CA TRP A 231 5.58 -21.63 7.10
C TRP A 231 5.98 -21.36 8.55
N ARG A 232 5.79 -20.13 9.05
CA ARG A 232 6.10 -19.78 10.45
C ARG A 232 5.18 -20.47 11.47
N LEU A 233 3.93 -20.75 11.10
CA LEU A 233 2.97 -21.44 11.98
C LEU A 233 3.19 -22.95 12.00
N THR A 234 3.65 -23.56 10.90
CA THR A 234 3.78 -25.02 10.77
C THR A 234 5.20 -25.53 10.98
N SER A 235 6.21 -24.68 10.86
CA SER A 235 7.61 -25.05 11.11
C SER A 235 7.99 -24.61 12.52
N PRO A 236 7.92 -25.50 13.53
CA PRO A 236 8.44 -25.17 14.85
C PRO A 236 9.92 -24.85 14.68
N ILE A 237 10.31 -23.61 14.99
CA ILE A 237 11.71 -23.26 15.17
C ILE A 237 12.14 -24.10 16.36
N LEU A 238 12.81 -25.22 16.09
CA LEU A 238 13.44 -26.00 17.14
C LEU A 238 14.31 -25.01 17.94
N PRO A 239 14.17 -24.95 19.27
CA PRO A 239 15.11 -24.16 20.05
C PRO A 239 16.50 -24.65 19.67
N PHE A 240 17.35 -23.72 19.23
CA PHE A 240 18.77 -24.01 19.07
C PHE A 240 19.27 -24.46 20.46
N ASN A 241 19.53 -25.76 20.59
CA ASN A 241 20.25 -26.33 21.73
C ASN A 241 21.72 -25.92 21.63
#